data_AF-A0AAD8VLE9-F1
#
_entry.id   AF-A0AAD8VLE9-F1
#
_cell.length_a   1.000
_cell.length_b   1.000
_cell.length_c   1.000
_cell.angle_alpha   90.00
_cell.angle_beta   90.00
_cell.angle_gamma   90.00
#
_symmetry.space_group_name_H-M   'P 1'
#
loop_
_entity.id
_entity.type
_entity.pdbx_description
1 polymer ?
#
loop_
_entity_poly.entity_id
_entity_poly.type
_entity_poly.pdbx_seq_one_letter_code
_entity_poly.pdbx_strand_id
1 'polypeptide(L)'
;MNRDRLKVGTGSAKIVDRRRDKGLLVEVVIMIAHTATDLTCSMVNCSSSQVLHFEDFIPCPISQSFFNVLMSMDWQSYGFKLKGGFMDDEGNAVLQWDNLTFARVDIAIHTYHGIREYVPDLAESIAGLILSSNDQEFQDECFTLLGLGSDQDISEGAVRSCISDKMASIIEMNDTKENVVESTPYLFECEKLDEDSEQLDEEDGDEDMVSDY
;
A
#
# COMPACT_ATOMS: atom_id res chain seq x y z
N MET A 1 8.48 21.79 -11.25
CA MET A 1 7.49 21.42 -10.22
C MET A 1 8.14 21.64 -8.87
N ASN A 2 7.63 22.54 -8.03
CA ASN A 2 8.20 22.76 -6.70
C ASN A 2 7.71 21.63 -5.78
N ARG A 3 8.63 20.86 -5.18
CA ARG A 3 8.31 19.75 -4.27
C ARG A 3 7.62 20.21 -2.99
N ASP A 4 7.82 21.45 -2.58
CA ASP A 4 7.27 22.05 -1.35
C ASP A 4 5.74 22.25 -1.40
N ARG A 5 5.10 21.98 -2.55
CA ARG A 5 3.65 22.11 -2.76
C ARG A 5 2.95 20.79 -3.07
N LEU A 6 3.66 19.67 -2.95
CA LEU A 6 3.14 18.34 -3.16
C LEU A 6 2.60 17.80 -1.84
N LYS A 7 1.34 17.35 -1.83
CA LYS A 7 0.77 16.56 -0.73
C LYS A 7 0.67 15.11 -1.16
N VAL A 8 1.10 14.20 -0.30
CA VAL A 8 1.01 12.76 -0.55
C VAL A 8 0.24 12.12 0.58
N GLY A 9 -0.75 11.33 0.23
CA GLY A 9 -1.51 10.47 1.11
C GLY A 9 -1.26 9.02 0.76
N THR A 10 -1.03 8.18 1.76
CA THR A 10 -0.88 6.74 1.56
C THR A 10 -1.84 5.98 2.48
N GLY A 11 -2.27 4.80 2.04
CA GLY A 11 -3.08 3.89 2.84
C GLY A 11 -2.87 2.47 2.39
N SER A 12 -2.84 1.53 3.32
CA SER A 12 -2.71 0.11 3.01
C SER A 12 -3.75 -0.72 3.75
N ALA A 13 -4.17 -1.81 3.11
CA ALA A 13 -5.11 -2.77 3.67
C ALA A 13 -4.70 -4.17 3.24
N LYS A 14 -4.70 -5.09 4.20
CA LYS A 14 -4.42 -6.51 3.94
C LYS A 14 -5.73 -7.29 3.97
N ILE A 15 -6.10 -7.85 2.83
CA ILE A 15 -7.24 -8.76 2.73
C ILE A 15 -6.70 -10.18 2.90
N VAL A 16 -7.10 -10.81 3.99
CA VAL A 16 -6.82 -12.23 4.23
C VAL A 16 -8.15 -12.98 4.10
N ASP A 17 -8.40 -13.60 2.95
CA ASP A 17 -9.53 -14.53 2.83
C ASP A 17 -9.13 -15.86 3.49
N ARG A 18 -9.51 -16.02 4.77
CA ARG A 18 -9.29 -17.26 5.54
C ARG A 18 -9.88 -18.50 4.87
N ARG A 19 -10.80 -18.37 3.91
CA ARG A 19 -11.41 -19.50 3.20
C ARG A 19 -10.74 -19.83 1.87
N ARG A 20 -9.89 -18.96 1.32
CA ARG A 20 -9.34 -19.12 -0.03
C ARG A 20 -7.81 -19.08 -0.11
N ASP A 21 -7.11 -18.94 1.01
CA ASP A 21 -5.64 -18.79 1.08
C ASP A 21 -5.06 -17.67 0.19
N LYS A 22 -5.92 -16.79 -0.31
CA LYS A 22 -5.54 -15.61 -1.09
C LYS A 22 -5.33 -14.45 -0.13
N GLY A 23 -4.06 -14.10 0.07
CA GLY A 23 -3.69 -12.85 0.70
C GLY A 23 -3.56 -11.81 -0.40
N LEU A 24 -4.31 -10.71 -0.34
CA LEU A 24 -4.12 -9.56 -1.22
C LEU A 24 -3.75 -8.36 -0.34
N LEU A 25 -2.59 -7.77 -0.59
CA LEU A 25 -2.24 -6.48 -0.02
C LEU A 25 -2.65 -5.41 -1.02
N VAL A 26 -3.41 -4.42 -0.57
CA VAL A 26 -3.77 -3.24 -1.36
C VAL A 26 -3.11 -2.04 -0.73
N GLU A 27 -2.38 -1.27 -1.53
CA GLU A 27 -1.80 0.01 -1.16
C GLU A 27 -2.34 1.08 -2.10
N VAL A 28 -2.70 2.23 -1.56
CA VAL A 28 -3.24 3.35 -2.30
C VAL A 28 -2.40 4.58 -2.00
N VAL A 29 -2.01 5.29 -3.05
CA VAL A 29 -1.28 6.55 -2.97
C VAL A 29 -2.09 7.62 -3.68
N ILE A 30 -2.37 8.71 -2.99
CA ILE A 30 -3.03 9.89 -3.56
C ILE A 30 -2.04 11.04 -3.52
N MET A 31 -1.70 11.56 -4.69
CA MET A 31 -0.81 12.71 -4.82
C MET A 31 -1.59 13.94 -5.26
N ILE A 32 -1.35 15.06 -4.60
CA ILE A 32 -1.92 16.36 -4.94
C ILE A 32 -0.81 17.35 -5.16
N ALA A 33 -0.69 17.81 -6.41
CA ALA A 33 0.25 18.83 -6.79
C ALA A 33 -0.48 20.13 -7.12
N HIS A 34 -0.25 21.18 -6.33
CA HIS A 34 -0.73 22.51 -6.70
C HIS A 34 0.08 23.06 -7.87
N THR A 35 -0.60 23.39 -8.96
CA THR A 35 0.01 24.08 -10.10
C THR A 35 0.05 25.57 -9.78
N ALA A 36 1.23 26.19 -9.92
CA ALA A 36 1.35 27.63 -9.73
C ALA A 36 0.50 28.37 -10.77
N THR A 37 -0.11 29.48 -10.35
CA THR A 37 -0.94 30.37 -11.21
C THR A 37 -0.17 31.00 -12.37
N ASP A 38 1.17 30.98 -12.34
CA ASP A 38 2.03 31.75 -13.26
C ASP A 38 2.57 30.96 -14.47
N LEU A 39 2.08 29.75 -14.73
CA LEU A 39 2.52 28.99 -15.90
C LEU A 39 1.56 29.25 -17.07
N THR A 40 2.06 29.89 -18.13
CA THR A 40 1.48 29.95 -19.49
C THR A 40 1.38 28.58 -20.19
N CYS A 41 1.51 27.50 -19.43
CA CYS A 41 1.34 26.13 -19.87
C CYS A 41 -0.16 25.79 -19.87
N SER A 42 -0.62 25.11 -20.91
CA SER A 42 -2.01 24.72 -21.21
C SER A 42 -2.77 23.93 -20.13
N MET A 43 -2.24 23.80 -18.90
CA MET A 43 -2.91 23.20 -17.74
C MET A 43 -3.91 24.17 -17.08
N VAL A 44 -4.82 24.72 -17.88
CA VAL A 44 -6.03 25.39 -17.39
C VAL A 44 -6.96 24.30 -16.84
N ASN A 45 -7.21 24.32 -15.53
CA ASN A 45 -8.07 23.39 -14.78
C ASN A 45 -7.78 21.90 -15.02
N CYS A 46 -6.88 21.30 -14.24
CA CYS A 46 -6.84 19.85 -14.05
C CYS A 46 -8.01 19.41 -13.15
N SER A 47 -9.24 19.54 -13.65
CA SER A 47 -10.42 18.98 -12.99
C SER A 47 -10.50 17.46 -13.13
N SER A 48 -9.42 16.79 -13.54
CA SER A 48 -9.41 15.36 -13.86
C SER A 48 -8.23 14.68 -13.18
N SER A 49 -8.47 13.48 -12.64
CA SER A 49 -7.48 12.60 -12.03
C SER A 49 -7.36 11.31 -12.80
N GLN A 50 -6.15 10.95 -13.18
CA GLN A 50 -5.89 9.61 -13.66
C GLN A 50 -5.82 8.65 -12.47
N VAL A 51 -6.42 7.47 -12.63
CA VAL A 51 -6.27 6.37 -11.70
C VAL A 51 -5.35 5.34 -12.33
N LEU A 52 -4.24 5.06 -11.68
CA LEU A 52 -3.23 4.09 -12.09
C LEU A 52 -3.40 2.84 -11.23
N HIS A 53 -3.34 1.67 -11.86
CA HIS A 53 -3.39 0.39 -11.15
C HIS A 53 -2.16 -0.45 -11.51
N PHE A 54 -1.58 -1.06 -10.48
CA PHE A 54 -0.44 -1.94 -10.58
C PHE A 54 -0.75 -3.23 -9.83
N GLU A 55 -0.45 -4.36 -10.46
CA GLU A 55 -0.58 -5.71 -9.90
C GLU A 55 0.82 -6.32 -9.91
N ASP A 56 1.37 -6.62 -8.74
CA ASP A 56 2.74 -7.12 -8.57
C ASP A 56 3.79 -6.28 -9.34
N PHE A 57 3.68 -4.94 -9.20
CA PHE A 57 4.52 -3.93 -9.86
C PHE A 57 4.34 -3.80 -11.39
N ILE A 58 3.35 -4.48 -11.97
CA ILE A 58 3.04 -4.41 -13.40
C ILE A 58 1.83 -3.48 -13.61
N PRO A 59 1.93 -2.44 -14.46
CA PRO A 59 0.77 -1.63 -14.82
C PRO A 59 -0.32 -2.49 -15.43
N CYS A 60 -1.55 -2.38 -14.92
CA CYS A 60 -2.67 -3.18 -15.39
C CYS A 60 -3.96 -2.35 -15.46
N PRO A 61 -4.89 -2.72 -16.35
CA PRO A 61 -6.20 -2.06 -16.45
C PRO A 61 -6.98 -2.10 -15.13
N ILE A 62 -7.76 -1.06 -14.87
CA ILE A 62 -8.68 -1.06 -13.73
C ILE A 62 -9.92 -1.86 -14.08
N SER A 63 -10.35 -2.76 -13.18
CA SER A 63 -11.62 -3.47 -13.36
C SER A 63 -12.82 -2.55 -13.19
N GLN A 64 -13.89 -2.80 -13.94
CA GLN A 64 -15.14 -2.03 -13.85
C GLN A 64 -15.71 -1.99 -12.42
N SER A 65 -15.64 -3.10 -11.70
CA SER A 65 -16.11 -3.18 -10.31
C SER A 65 -15.35 -2.21 -9.41
N PHE A 66 -14.04 -2.11 -9.57
CA PHE A 66 -13.21 -1.22 -8.77
C PHE A 66 -13.43 0.25 -9.12
N PHE A 67 -13.61 0.56 -10.41
CA PHE A 67 -14.02 1.89 -10.83
C PHE A 67 -15.39 2.30 -10.29
N ASN A 68 -16.36 1.39 -10.26
CA ASN A 68 -17.67 1.65 -9.65
C ASN A 68 -17.56 1.96 -8.14
N VAL A 69 -16.62 1.31 -7.43
CA VAL A 69 -16.31 1.65 -6.04
C VAL A 69 -15.78 3.08 -5.96
N LEU A 70 -14.76 3.44 -6.76
CA LEU A 70 -14.24 4.82 -6.79
C LEU A 70 -15.33 5.85 -7.11
N MET A 71 -16.25 5.54 -8.01
CA MET A 71 -17.37 6.43 -8.36
C MET A 71 -18.42 6.58 -7.25
N SER A 72 -18.52 5.62 -6.32
CA SER A 72 -19.50 5.60 -5.23
C SER A 72 -18.96 6.03 -3.88
N MET A 73 -17.64 6.23 -3.77
CA MET A 73 -17.02 6.76 -2.55
C MET A 73 -17.53 8.16 -2.21
N ASP A 74 -17.71 8.42 -0.91
CA ASP A 74 -18.08 9.74 -0.40
C ASP A 74 -16.86 10.66 -0.36
N TRP A 75 -16.40 11.06 -1.54
CA TRP A 75 -15.30 11.99 -1.73
C TRP A 75 -15.54 13.34 -1.05
N GLN A 76 -16.81 13.74 -0.87
CA GLN A 76 -17.19 15.03 -0.30
C GLN A 76 -16.80 15.13 1.17
N SER A 77 -16.93 14.04 1.93
CA SER A 77 -16.43 13.95 3.30
C SER A 77 -14.92 14.17 3.43
N TYR A 78 -14.15 13.98 2.35
CA TYR A 78 -12.71 14.24 2.27
C TYR A 78 -12.37 15.57 1.57
N GLY A 79 -13.37 16.40 1.25
CA GLY A 79 -13.18 17.71 0.62
C GLY A 79 -13.14 17.71 -0.91
N PHE A 80 -13.38 16.57 -1.58
CA PHE A 80 -13.42 16.45 -3.04
C PHE A 80 -14.85 16.31 -3.54
N LYS A 81 -15.24 17.13 -4.52
CA LYS A 81 -16.57 17.05 -5.13
C LYS A 81 -16.46 16.33 -6.48
N LEU A 82 -16.82 15.06 -6.50
CA LEU A 82 -16.85 14.26 -7.73
C LEU A 82 -17.95 14.77 -8.67
N LYS A 83 -17.56 15.14 -9.89
CA LYS A 83 -18.47 15.53 -10.98
C LYS A 83 -18.93 14.31 -11.78
N GLY A 84 -18.02 13.35 -11.98
CA GLY A 84 -18.23 12.18 -12.80
C GLY A 84 -16.93 11.42 -13.01
N GLY A 85 -16.95 10.42 -13.87
CA GLY A 85 -15.74 9.70 -14.29
C GLY A 85 -16.00 8.97 -15.59
N PHE A 86 -14.92 8.60 -16.27
CA PHE A 86 -14.98 7.74 -17.44
C PHE A 86 -13.91 6.65 -17.35
N MET A 87 -14.22 5.52 -17.95
CA MET A 87 -13.30 4.42 -18.19
C MET A 87 -13.41 4.08 -19.67
N ASP A 88 -12.28 3.95 -20.36
CA ASP A 88 -12.24 3.51 -21.76
C ASP A 88 -12.21 1.98 -21.88
N ASP A 89 -12.16 1.49 -23.11
CA ASP A 89 -12.09 0.06 -23.43
C ASP A 89 -10.74 -0.59 -23.08
N GLU A 90 -9.70 0.22 -22.90
CA GLU A 90 -8.38 -0.21 -22.40
C GLU A 90 -8.32 -0.27 -20.87
N GLY A 91 -9.37 0.20 -20.17
CA GLY A 91 -9.46 0.22 -18.71
C GLY A 91 -8.68 1.37 -18.06
N ASN A 92 -8.32 2.40 -18.83
CA ASN A 92 -7.81 3.65 -18.29
C ASN A 92 -8.98 4.40 -17.64
N ALA A 93 -8.87 4.66 -16.34
CA ALA A 93 -9.90 5.35 -15.59
C ALA A 93 -9.50 6.78 -15.26
N VAL A 94 -10.47 7.68 -15.38
CA VAL A 94 -10.34 9.10 -15.04
C VAL A 94 -11.53 9.56 -14.22
N LEU A 95 -11.25 10.20 -13.08
CA LEU A 95 -12.25 10.88 -12.25
C LEU A 95 -12.26 12.37 -12.56
N GLN A 96 -13.43 12.99 -12.59
CA GLN A 96 -13.61 14.43 -12.81
C GLN A 96 -14.16 15.10 -11.56
N TRP A 97 -13.68 16.30 -11.27
CA TRP A 97 -13.95 17.03 -10.03
C TRP A 97 -14.55 18.42 -10.32
N ASP A 98 -15.51 18.84 -9.50
CA ASP A 98 -16.15 20.15 -9.60
C ASP A 98 -15.37 21.26 -8.90
N ASN A 99 -14.58 20.92 -7.88
CA ASN A 99 -13.99 21.87 -6.94
C ASN A 99 -12.45 21.88 -6.93
N LEU A 100 -11.79 21.35 -7.97
CA LEU A 100 -10.34 21.41 -8.12
C LEU A 100 -9.94 22.52 -9.08
N THR A 101 -9.55 23.67 -8.52
CA THR A 101 -8.91 24.75 -9.26
C THR A 101 -7.41 24.75 -8.95
N PHE A 102 -6.56 24.73 -9.97
CA PHE A 102 -5.10 24.84 -9.83
C PHE A 102 -4.42 23.73 -9.00
N ALA A 103 -5.01 22.53 -8.99
CA ALA A 103 -4.40 21.34 -8.42
C ALA A 103 -4.60 20.15 -9.36
N ARG A 104 -3.55 19.33 -9.52
CA ARG A 104 -3.62 18.01 -10.15
C ARG A 104 -3.65 16.97 -9.05
N VAL A 105 -4.59 16.04 -9.14
CA VAL A 105 -4.68 14.90 -8.23
C VAL A 105 -4.43 13.63 -9.05
N ASP A 106 -3.49 12.79 -8.63
CA ASP A 106 -3.23 11.48 -9.22
C ASP A 106 -3.47 10.41 -8.16
N ILE A 107 -4.10 9.30 -8.54
CA ILE A 107 -4.40 8.18 -7.65
C ILE A 107 -3.67 6.95 -8.21
N ALA A 108 -2.81 6.34 -7.42
CA ALA A 108 -2.16 5.08 -7.75
C ALA A 108 -2.60 4.00 -6.77
N ILE A 109 -2.93 2.83 -7.30
CA ILE A 109 -3.42 1.70 -6.53
C ILE A 109 -2.54 0.52 -6.87
N HIS A 110 -1.95 -0.06 -5.85
CA HIS A 110 -1.05 -1.19 -5.95
C HIS A 110 -1.72 -2.37 -5.27
N THR A 111 -1.83 -3.47 -6.00
CA THR A 111 -2.29 -4.75 -5.48
C THR A 111 -1.13 -5.73 -5.56
N TYR A 112 -0.93 -6.48 -4.48
CA TYR A 112 0.14 -7.46 -4.37
C TYR A 112 -0.41 -8.77 -3.88
N HIS A 113 -0.07 -9.85 -4.56
CA HIS A 113 -0.38 -11.18 -4.07
C HIS A 113 0.55 -11.53 -2.92
N GLY A 114 -0.05 -11.93 -1.80
CA GLY A 114 0.68 -12.37 -0.62
C GLY A 114 1.44 -13.66 -0.91
N ILE A 115 2.52 -13.89 -0.14
CA ILE A 115 3.37 -15.07 -0.29
C ILE A 115 2.60 -16.40 -0.23
N ARG A 116 1.40 -16.41 0.39
CA ARG A 116 0.49 -17.57 0.44
C ARG A 116 0.11 -18.09 -0.95
N GLU A 117 -0.07 -17.21 -1.93
CA GLU A 117 -0.46 -17.64 -3.27
C GLU A 117 0.64 -18.40 -4.00
N TYR A 118 1.90 -18.15 -3.62
CA TYR A 118 3.08 -18.83 -4.18
C TYR A 118 3.43 -20.12 -3.43
N VAL A 119 2.80 -20.41 -2.28
CA VAL A 119 3.10 -21.60 -1.47
C VAL A 119 2.96 -22.90 -2.26
N PRO A 120 1.89 -23.14 -3.05
CA PRO A 120 1.74 -24.40 -3.77
C PRO A 120 2.86 -24.67 -4.78
N ASP A 121 3.30 -23.64 -5.50
CA ASP A 121 4.34 -23.73 -6.53
C ASP A 121 5.74 -23.83 -5.90
N LEU A 122 5.96 -23.10 -4.80
CA LEU A 122 7.20 -23.18 -4.04
C LEU A 122 7.35 -24.54 -3.36
N ALA A 123 6.28 -25.08 -2.79
CA ALA A 123 6.27 -26.42 -2.20
C ALA A 123 6.56 -27.50 -3.24
N GLU A 124 5.98 -27.39 -4.44
CA GLU A 124 6.26 -28.29 -5.57
C GLU A 124 7.72 -28.22 -5.99
N SER A 125 8.26 -27.00 -6.14
CA SER A 125 9.65 -26.78 -6.52
C SER A 125 10.63 -27.38 -5.50
N ILE A 126 10.39 -27.17 -4.20
CA ILE A 126 11.25 -27.71 -3.13
C ILE A 126 11.11 -29.24 -3.05
N ALA A 127 9.88 -29.78 -3.14
CA ALA A 127 9.68 -31.23 -3.16
C ALA A 127 10.44 -31.88 -4.32
N GLY A 128 10.35 -31.28 -5.52
CA GLY A 128 11.10 -31.71 -6.69
C GLY A 128 12.62 -31.66 -6.48
N LEU A 129 13.14 -30.62 -5.82
CA LEU A 129 14.58 -30.53 -5.48
C LEU A 129 15.02 -31.61 -4.50
N ILE A 130 14.21 -31.94 -3.49
CA ILE A 130 14.52 -33.00 -2.52
C ILE A 130 14.53 -34.35 -3.24
N LEU A 131 13.47 -34.66 -3.97
CA LEU A 131 13.27 -35.97 -4.60
C LEU A 131 14.20 -36.22 -5.80
N SER A 132 14.65 -35.16 -6.48
CA SER A 132 15.61 -35.27 -7.58
C SER A 132 17.07 -35.31 -7.14
N SER A 133 17.36 -35.10 -5.85
CA SER A 133 18.72 -35.20 -5.33
C SER A 133 19.25 -36.64 -5.47
N ASN A 134 20.52 -36.78 -5.87
CA ASN A 134 21.22 -38.06 -5.87
C ASN A 134 21.91 -38.36 -4.52
N ASP A 135 21.82 -37.43 -3.58
CA ASP A 135 22.40 -37.56 -2.24
C ASP A 135 21.35 -38.12 -1.28
N GLN A 136 21.53 -39.39 -0.90
CA GLN A 136 20.60 -40.09 -0.01
C GLN A 136 20.65 -39.52 1.42
N GLU A 137 21.81 -39.08 1.89
CA GLU A 137 21.93 -38.49 3.24
C GLU A 137 21.12 -37.19 3.31
N PHE A 138 21.22 -36.37 2.26
CA PHE A 138 20.40 -35.16 2.12
C PHE A 138 18.89 -35.46 2.06
N GLN A 139 18.47 -36.47 1.30
CA GLN A 139 17.07 -36.87 1.22
C GLN A 139 16.53 -37.31 2.58
N ASP A 140 17.24 -38.20 3.26
CA ASP A 140 16.85 -38.75 4.57
C ASP A 140 16.80 -37.65 5.64
N GLU A 141 17.74 -36.71 5.63
CA GLU A 141 17.73 -35.54 6.50
C GLU A 141 16.50 -34.66 6.22
N CYS A 142 16.20 -34.37 4.95
CA CYS A 142 15.02 -33.60 4.56
C CYS A 142 13.72 -34.28 5.01
N PHE A 143 13.58 -35.59 4.80
CA PHE A 143 12.41 -36.34 5.25
C PHE A 143 12.27 -36.29 6.77
N THR A 144 13.38 -36.44 7.50
CA THR A 144 13.41 -36.32 8.96
C THR A 144 12.97 -34.92 9.42
N LEU A 145 13.47 -33.84 8.79
CA LEU A 145 13.09 -32.45 9.09
C LEU A 145 11.63 -32.15 8.76
N LEU A 146 11.09 -32.78 7.71
CA LEU A 146 9.69 -32.72 7.37
C LEU A 146 8.82 -33.54 8.34
N GLY A 147 9.41 -34.45 9.11
CA GLY A 147 8.69 -35.38 9.98
C GLY A 147 8.04 -36.52 9.20
N LEU A 148 8.51 -36.75 7.97
CA LEU A 148 8.15 -37.89 7.14
C LEU A 148 9.09 -39.04 7.53
N GLY A 149 8.55 -40.10 8.12
CA GLY A 149 9.36 -41.24 8.56
C GLY A 149 10.13 -41.88 7.41
N SER A 150 11.27 -42.51 7.70
CA SER A 150 12.18 -43.12 6.71
C SER A 150 11.63 -44.37 5.99
N ASP A 151 10.32 -44.61 6.01
CA ASP A 151 9.72 -45.82 5.43
C ASP A 151 9.47 -45.69 3.92
N GLN A 152 9.60 -46.82 3.22
CA GLN A 152 9.87 -46.96 1.79
C GLN A 152 8.82 -46.46 0.79
N ASP A 153 7.80 -45.69 1.19
CA ASP A 153 6.78 -45.15 0.27
C ASP A 153 6.43 -43.68 0.60
N ILE A 154 7.45 -42.81 0.70
CA ILE A 154 7.20 -41.36 0.72
C ILE A 154 6.83 -40.91 -0.69
N SER A 155 5.52 -40.75 -0.93
CA SER A 155 5.03 -40.16 -2.18
C SER A 155 5.43 -38.69 -2.31
N GLU A 156 5.69 -38.23 -3.54
CA GLU A 156 5.94 -36.82 -3.86
C GLU A 156 4.85 -35.90 -3.30
N GLY A 157 3.59 -36.35 -3.36
CA GLY A 157 2.45 -35.62 -2.80
C GLY A 157 2.56 -35.41 -1.29
N ALA A 158 3.11 -36.36 -0.54
CA ALA A 158 3.29 -36.24 0.91
C ALA A 158 4.38 -35.22 1.27
N VAL A 159 5.48 -35.20 0.51
CA VAL A 159 6.56 -34.21 0.65
C VAL A 159 6.03 -32.81 0.38
N ARG A 160 5.35 -32.63 -0.76
CA ARG A 160 4.74 -31.36 -1.15
C ARG A 160 3.74 -30.86 -0.11
N SER A 161 2.81 -31.72 0.34
CA SER A 161 1.81 -31.34 1.33
C SER A 161 2.46 -30.90 2.64
N CYS A 162 3.44 -31.65 3.13
CA CYS A 162 4.13 -31.31 4.37
C CYS A 162 4.85 -29.95 4.29
N ILE A 163 5.54 -29.68 3.17
CA ILE A 163 6.19 -28.38 2.94
C ILE A 163 5.15 -27.25 2.90
N SER A 164 4.05 -27.45 2.17
CA SER A 164 2.96 -26.48 2.06
C SER A 164 2.36 -26.15 3.43
N ASP A 165 2.06 -27.17 4.25
CA ASP A 165 1.49 -27.00 5.59
C ASP A 165 2.44 -26.25 6.53
N LYS A 166 3.74 -26.56 6.49
CA LYS A 166 4.76 -25.84 7.26
C LYS A 166 4.86 -24.38 6.85
N MET A 167 4.87 -24.09 5.55
CA MET A 167 4.90 -22.71 5.04
C MET A 167 3.64 -21.94 5.45
N ALA A 168 2.46 -22.52 5.28
CA ALA A 168 1.20 -21.89 5.68
C ALA A 168 1.17 -21.55 7.18
N SER A 169 1.63 -22.48 8.04
CA SER A 169 1.74 -22.25 9.48
C SER A 169 2.68 -21.09 9.82
N ILE A 170 3.84 -21.00 9.17
CA ILE A 170 4.80 -19.90 9.40
C ILE A 170 4.18 -18.55 9.00
N ILE A 171 3.50 -18.49 7.86
CA ILE A 171 2.86 -17.26 7.39
C ILE A 171 1.77 -16.82 8.36
N GLU A 172 0.93 -17.74 8.84
CA GLU A 172 -0.11 -17.43 9.83
C GLU A 172 0.46 -16.88 11.15
N MET A 173 1.55 -17.47 11.63
CA MET A 173 2.22 -17.00 12.85
C MET A 173 2.84 -15.60 12.70
N ASN A 174 3.24 -15.21 11.49
CA ASN A 174 3.83 -13.90 11.23
C ASN A 174 2.75 -12.82 11.00
N ASP A 175 1.67 -13.14 10.28
CA ASP A 175 0.57 -12.22 10.00
C ASP A 175 -0.14 -11.72 11.28
N THR A 176 -0.12 -12.49 12.36
CA THR A 176 -0.76 -12.13 13.63
C THR A 176 0.00 -11.07 14.43
N LYS A 177 1.30 -10.86 14.17
CA LYS A 177 2.13 -9.91 14.92
C LYS A 177 2.00 -8.45 14.48
N GLU A 178 1.48 -8.15 13.29
CA GLU A 178 1.46 -6.80 12.71
C GLU A 178 0.24 -5.94 13.07
N ASN A 179 -0.75 -6.45 13.81
CA ASN A 179 -2.06 -5.77 13.99
C ASN A 179 -2.12 -4.69 15.10
N VAL A 180 -1.01 -4.05 15.48
CA VAL A 180 -1.01 -3.06 16.58
C VAL A 180 -0.63 -1.66 16.09
N VAL A 181 -1.43 -1.05 15.21
CA VAL A 181 -1.62 0.41 15.16
C VAL A 181 -3.02 0.72 14.61
N GLU A 182 -4.05 0.74 15.47
CA GLU A 182 -5.34 1.37 15.14
C GLU A 182 -5.26 2.86 15.51
N SER A 183 -4.95 3.68 14.52
CA SER A 183 -5.38 5.09 14.46
C SER A 183 -5.78 5.33 13.02
N THR A 184 -7.01 5.77 12.77
CA THR A 184 -7.50 6.05 11.42
C THR A 184 -6.52 7.02 10.74
N PRO A 185 -5.85 6.62 9.65
CA PRO A 185 -4.86 7.49 9.03
C PRO A 185 -5.59 8.69 8.41
N TYR A 186 -5.14 9.89 8.77
CA TYR A 186 -5.52 11.10 8.05
C TYR A 186 -5.05 10.95 6.59
N LEU A 187 -5.88 11.39 5.64
CA LEU A 187 -5.60 11.25 4.20
C LEU A 187 -4.26 11.88 3.78
N PHE A 188 -3.78 12.88 4.51
CA PHE A 188 -2.45 13.46 4.33
C PHE A 188 -1.74 13.50 5.68
N GLU A 189 -0.47 13.14 5.69
CA GLU A 189 0.41 13.42 6.82
C GLU A 189 0.65 14.93 6.83
N CYS A 190 -0.01 15.65 7.74
CA CYS A 190 0.38 17.02 8.03
C CYS A 190 1.74 16.94 8.74
N GLU A 191 2.75 17.66 8.23
CA GLU A 191 3.94 17.99 9.03
C GLU A 191 3.43 18.51 10.37
N LYS A 192 3.81 17.84 11.47
CA LYS A 192 3.54 18.35 12.79
C LYS A 192 4.31 19.67 12.87
N LEU A 193 3.60 20.79 12.83
CA LEU A 193 4.19 22.06 13.22
C LEU A 193 4.50 21.90 14.70
N ASP A 194 5.79 21.99 15.06
CA ASP A 194 6.25 21.93 16.43
C ASP A 194 5.45 22.96 17.26
N GLU A 195 4.61 22.49 18.16
CA GLU A 195 3.84 23.29 19.13
C GLU A 195 4.74 23.83 20.25
N ASP A 196 5.95 24.30 19.94
CA ASP A 196 6.88 24.93 20.89
C ASP A 196 7.20 26.37 20.47
N SER A 197 6.17 27.19 20.31
CA SER A 197 6.29 28.65 20.29
C SER A 197 5.42 29.28 21.37
N GLU A 198 5.57 28.80 22.61
CA GLU A 198 5.14 29.52 23.80
C GLU A 198 6.34 29.77 24.71
N GLN A 199 6.94 30.96 24.58
CA GLN A 199 7.44 31.77 25.70
C GLN A 199 7.93 33.12 25.14
N LEU A 200 6.99 34.06 25.04
CA LEU A 200 7.31 35.48 25.11
C LEU A 200 7.55 35.77 26.60
N ASP A 201 8.81 35.84 27.02
CA ASP A 201 9.15 36.44 28.30
C ASP A 201 9.08 37.96 28.13
N GLU A 202 7.90 38.51 28.47
CA GLU A 202 7.80 39.87 28.98
C GLU A 202 8.31 39.84 30.43
N GLU A 203 9.41 40.52 30.73
CA GLU A 203 9.65 41.00 32.09
C GLU A 203 10.25 42.41 32.08
N ASP A 204 9.53 43.27 32.79
CA ASP A 204 9.72 44.69 33.02
C ASP A 204 11.07 45.02 33.65
N GLY A 205 11.61 46.18 33.27
CA GLY A 205 12.70 46.84 33.97
C GLY A 205 12.52 48.35 33.88
N ASP A 206 11.67 48.87 34.75
CA ASP A 206 11.37 50.30 34.90
C ASP A 206 12.61 51.14 35.25
N GLU A 207 12.65 52.30 34.59
CA GLU A 207 13.08 53.64 35.02
C GLU A 207 14.33 53.80 35.93
N ASP A 208 15.32 54.54 35.43
CA ASP A 208 15.83 55.68 36.20
C ASP A 208 16.31 56.83 35.30
N MET A 209 15.61 57.95 35.43
CA MET A 209 15.95 59.26 34.91
C MET A 209 17.19 59.82 35.59
N VAL A 210 18.26 60.08 34.84
CA VAL A 210 19.20 61.17 35.17
C VAL A 210 19.58 61.92 33.89
N SER A 211 18.99 63.10 33.73
CA SER A 211 19.53 64.21 32.96
C SER A 211 20.83 64.68 33.64
N ASP A 212 21.89 64.92 32.87
CA ASP A 212 22.63 66.18 32.99
C ASP A 212 23.52 66.45 31.76
N TYR A 213 23.32 67.67 31.25
CA TYR A 213 24.06 68.58 30.35
C TYR A 213 25.33 68.13 29.60
#